data_AF-A0A3B1CHN0-F1
#
_entry.id   AF-A0A3B1CHN0-F1
#
_cell.length_a   1.000
_cell.length_b   1.000
_cell.length_c   1.000
_cell.angle_alpha   90.00
_cell.angle_beta   90.00
_cell.angle_gamma   90.00
#
_symmetry.space_group_name_H-M   'P 1'
#
loop_
_entity.id
_entity.type
_entity.pdbx_description
1 polymer ?
#
loop_
_entity_poly.entity_id
_entity_poly.type
_entity_poly.pdbx_seq_one_letter_code
_entity_poly.pdbx_strand_id
1 'polypeptide(L)'
;MNARIPGDDFPFCMEESSIPTAERFNVKVCDPFGVACDKLMPTLMAAIDPVAVQKELQKKLSHLSAGQTVPRLLEIRVIRYKPGRRCLVEYDIECLNSEGFLEQATLIGKVRVRRYGNADTRLLKAFWMAGFQADSEDEIAVPEALGTLSAFQMCMQRKVPGCVTTALLLNPEYKWLAIKIAEAAHKLHRSNVPTKRVHFMQDELRILHEHLPKVGRYHEHWSGRIRRILDAADCLGSATPVPTVTGIHRDFYADQVIVDNRRLTLIDFDLYCLGDPGLDIGNFIGHVTEQSLRTCGDPNKMRGFEELMAERFVALSGEQVRISIKSYTTLTLIRHIYLSTLFPERHPFTTDLMEICEERLQILKIFGRGIL
;
A
#
# COMPACT_ATOMS: atom_id res chain seq x y z
N MET A 1 16.05 -43.25 73.54
CA MET A 1 16.14 -41.79 73.74
C MET A 1 15.42 -41.17 72.56
N ASN A 2 14.14 -40.80 72.58
CA ASN A 2 13.31 -40.15 73.61
C ASN A 2 13.81 -38.75 74.02
N ALA A 3 13.35 -37.73 73.28
CA ALA A 3 13.06 -36.38 73.78
C ALA A 3 11.93 -35.74 72.93
N ARG A 4 11.08 -34.92 73.57
CA ARG A 4 9.78 -34.38 73.13
C ARG A 4 9.36 -33.26 74.12
N ILE A 5 8.50 -32.26 73.87
CA ILE A 5 7.73 -31.75 72.69
C ILE A 5 8.05 -30.21 72.65
N PRO A 6 7.18 -29.22 72.33
CA PRO A 6 6.10 -29.03 71.33
C PRO A 6 6.58 -28.10 70.17
N GLY A 7 5.82 -27.69 69.16
CA GLY A 7 4.39 -27.78 68.89
C GLY A 7 3.72 -26.39 68.88
N ASP A 8 3.28 -25.92 67.71
CA ASP A 8 2.25 -24.88 67.55
C ASP A 8 1.62 -25.03 66.15
N ASP A 9 0.29 -25.12 66.12
CA ASP A 9 -0.51 -25.28 64.91
C ASP A 9 -0.94 -23.91 64.34
N PHE A 10 -0.76 -23.69 63.04
CA PHE A 10 -1.63 -22.77 62.28
C PHE A 10 -1.88 -23.30 60.86
N PRO A 11 -3.14 -23.41 60.41
CA PRO A 11 -3.48 -24.04 59.14
C PRO A 11 -3.73 -23.02 58.01
N PHE A 12 -3.74 -23.55 56.79
CA PHE A 12 -4.61 -23.09 55.68
C PHE A 12 -4.39 -21.68 55.09
N CYS A 13 -3.64 -21.61 53.99
CA CYS A 13 -4.21 -21.23 52.69
C CYS A 13 -3.17 -21.41 51.56
N MET A 14 -3.49 -22.24 50.55
CA MET A 14 -2.88 -22.03 49.24
C MET A 14 -3.69 -20.94 48.55
N GLU A 15 -3.18 -19.72 48.54
CA GLU A 15 -3.69 -18.72 47.60
C GLU A 15 -3.23 -19.11 46.20
N GLU A 16 -4.13 -19.77 45.47
CA GLU A 16 -4.11 -19.73 44.01
C GLU A 16 -4.10 -18.25 43.60
N SER A 17 -2.96 -17.77 43.08
CA SER A 17 -2.82 -16.37 42.67
C SER A 17 -3.75 -16.11 41.49
N SER A 18 -4.87 -15.48 41.83
CA SER A 18 -6.02 -15.24 40.99
C SER A 18 -5.63 -14.67 39.61
N ILE A 19 -6.18 -15.31 38.57
CA ILE A 19 -6.35 -14.68 37.27
C ILE A 19 -7.04 -13.33 37.50
N PRO A 20 -6.51 -12.19 37.02
CA PRO A 20 -7.12 -10.89 37.27
C PRO A 20 -8.55 -10.81 36.72
N THR A 21 -9.53 -10.99 37.61
CA THR A 21 -10.95 -10.90 37.27
C THR A 21 -11.34 -9.44 37.05
N ALA A 22 -11.43 -9.07 35.78
CA ALA A 22 -12.29 -8.00 35.30
C ALA A 22 -12.16 -6.64 36.01
N GLU A 23 -10.96 -6.05 35.97
CA GLU A 23 -10.96 -4.64 35.54
C GLU A 23 -11.69 -4.60 34.20
N ARG A 24 -12.79 -3.85 34.11
CA ARG A 24 -13.46 -3.64 32.83
C ARG A 24 -12.43 -3.01 31.90
N PHE A 25 -12.06 -3.73 30.84
CA PHE A 25 -11.28 -3.18 29.74
C PHE A 25 -12.00 -1.95 29.19
N ASN A 26 -11.62 -0.76 29.67
CA ASN A 26 -12.14 0.52 29.18
C ASN A 26 -11.45 0.88 27.85
N VAL A 27 -11.36 -0.13 26.97
CA VAL A 27 -10.82 -0.04 25.63
C VAL A 27 -11.88 0.65 24.79
N LYS A 28 -11.56 1.86 24.34
CA LYS A 28 -12.43 2.60 23.43
C LYS A 28 -12.48 1.88 22.09
N VAL A 29 -13.67 1.77 21.51
CA VAL A 29 -13.88 1.18 20.18
C VAL A 29 -14.57 2.21 19.30
N CYS A 30 -13.94 2.55 18.18
CA CYS A 30 -14.47 3.46 17.17
C CYS A 30 -14.71 2.70 15.86
N ASP A 31 -15.97 2.34 15.60
CA ASP A 31 -16.40 1.73 14.33
C ASP A 31 -17.45 2.64 13.66
N PRO A 32 -17.04 3.66 12.90
CA PRO A 32 -17.96 4.53 12.17
C PRO A 32 -18.59 3.85 10.94
N PHE A 33 -18.25 2.59 10.65
CA PHE A 33 -18.64 1.86 9.45
C PHE A 33 -19.61 0.69 9.73
N GLY A 34 -19.78 0.26 10.98
CA GLY A 34 -20.63 -0.86 11.38
C GLY A 34 -20.11 -2.22 10.89
N VAL A 35 -18.79 -2.40 10.84
CA VAL A 35 -18.16 -3.57 10.19
C VAL A 35 -18.47 -4.91 10.85
N ALA A 36 -18.87 -4.92 12.12
CA ALA A 36 -19.33 -6.13 12.81
C ALA A 36 -20.54 -6.80 12.15
N CYS A 37 -21.30 -6.09 11.32
CA CYS A 37 -22.47 -6.61 10.60
C CYS A 37 -22.13 -7.20 9.21
N ASP A 38 -20.88 -7.17 8.74
CA ASP A 38 -20.52 -7.67 7.41
C ASP A 38 -20.54 -9.21 7.34
N LYS A 39 -21.61 -9.76 6.79
CA LYS A 39 -21.80 -11.21 6.56
C LYS A 39 -20.75 -11.84 5.63
N LEU A 40 -20.09 -11.04 4.78
CA LEU A 40 -19.02 -11.49 3.89
C LEU A 40 -17.62 -11.37 4.53
N MET A 41 -17.52 -10.70 5.69
CA MET A 41 -16.32 -10.55 6.49
C MET A 41 -16.58 -10.87 7.98
N PRO A 42 -17.10 -12.08 8.30
CA PRO A 42 -17.64 -12.40 9.63
C PRO A 42 -16.62 -12.32 10.77
N THR A 43 -15.31 -12.36 10.48
CA THR A 43 -14.26 -12.20 11.48
C THR A 43 -14.13 -10.77 12.02
N LEU A 44 -14.69 -9.76 11.35
CA LEU A 44 -14.59 -8.36 11.78
C LEU A 44 -15.27 -8.10 13.12
N MET A 45 -16.37 -8.81 13.43
CA MET A 45 -17.03 -8.74 14.73
C MET A 45 -16.07 -9.09 15.88
N ALA A 46 -15.29 -10.16 15.74
CA ALA A 46 -14.29 -10.55 16.73
C ALA A 46 -13.02 -9.68 16.67
N ALA A 47 -12.70 -9.11 15.50
CA ALA A 47 -11.53 -8.24 15.33
C ALA A 47 -11.71 -6.84 15.93
N ILE A 48 -12.94 -6.44 16.30
CA ILE A 48 -13.23 -5.20 17.04
C ILE A 48 -13.77 -5.44 18.46
N ASP A 49 -13.83 -6.69 18.92
CA ASP A 49 -14.14 -7.03 20.32
C ASP A 49 -12.87 -6.91 21.18
N PRO A 50 -12.82 -6.01 22.19
CA PRO A 50 -11.64 -5.83 23.03
C PRO A 50 -11.14 -7.12 23.71
N VAL A 51 -12.05 -8.00 24.13
CA VAL A 51 -11.69 -9.22 24.86
C VAL A 51 -11.04 -10.25 23.93
N ALA A 52 -11.62 -10.50 22.76
CA ALA A 52 -11.03 -11.36 21.74
C ALA A 52 -9.68 -10.80 21.24
N VAL A 53 -9.59 -9.49 20.99
CA VAL A 53 -8.34 -8.85 20.53
C VAL A 53 -7.24 -8.98 21.58
N GLN A 54 -7.49 -8.62 22.84
CA GLN A 54 -6.51 -8.74 23.92
C GLN A 54 -5.97 -10.18 24.08
N LYS A 55 -6.85 -11.18 23.95
CA LYS A 55 -6.51 -12.60 24.02
C LYS A 55 -5.59 -13.04 22.87
N GLU A 56 -5.86 -12.60 21.64
CA GLU A 56 -4.99 -12.95 20.50
C GLU A 56 -3.68 -12.13 20.48
N LEU A 57 -3.67 -10.88 20.98
CA LEU A 57 -2.44 -10.12 21.24
C LEU A 57 -1.53 -10.86 22.22
N GLN A 58 -2.06 -11.30 23.37
CA GLN A 58 -1.33 -12.08 24.37
C GLN A 58 -0.74 -13.38 23.80
N LYS A 59 -1.51 -14.07 22.96
CA LYS A 59 -1.16 -15.39 22.40
C LYS A 59 -0.18 -15.34 21.24
N LYS A 60 -0.13 -14.23 20.48
CA LYS A 60 0.65 -14.15 19.22
C LYS A 60 1.71 -13.05 19.20
N LEU A 61 1.53 -11.97 19.94
CA LEU A 61 2.38 -10.78 19.90
C LEU A 61 3.10 -10.48 21.23
N SER A 62 3.17 -11.44 22.16
CA SER A 62 3.97 -11.31 23.41
C SER A 62 5.47 -11.03 23.17
N HIS A 63 5.99 -11.37 22.00
CA HIS A 63 7.35 -11.03 21.58
C HIS A 63 7.58 -9.52 21.41
N LEU A 64 6.53 -8.71 21.25
CA LEU A 64 6.63 -7.24 21.19
C LEU A 64 7.20 -6.63 22.47
N SER A 65 6.97 -7.26 23.62
CA SER A 65 7.47 -6.80 24.93
C SER A 65 8.70 -7.57 25.40
N ALA A 66 9.58 -7.98 24.46
CA ALA A 66 10.73 -8.86 24.71
C ALA A 66 10.38 -10.18 25.45
N GLY A 67 9.12 -10.62 25.43
CA GLY A 67 8.61 -11.75 26.21
C GLY A 67 8.46 -11.49 27.72
N GLN A 68 8.74 -10.27 28.21
CA GLN A 68 8.68 -9.91 29.63
C GLN A 68 7.25 -9.62 30.11
N THR A 69 6.42 -9.01 29.27
CA THR A 69 5.03 -8.65 29.59
C THR A 69 4.09 -8.90 28.42
N VAL A 70 2.78 -8.78 28.67
CA VAL A 70 1.74 -8.90 27.64
C VAL A 70 1.37 -7.50 27.15
N PRO A 71 1.35 -7.23 25.83
CA PRO A 71 0.87 -5.95 25.31
C PRO A 71 -0.57 -5.68 25.76
N ARG A 72 -0.80 -4.53 26.41
CA ARG A 72 -2.11 -4.07 26.86
C ARG A 72 -2.81 -3.31 25.73
N LEU A 73 -4.04 -3.69 25.40
CA LEU A 73 -4.87 -2.96 24.45
C LEU A 73 -5.43 -1.67 25.07
N LEU A 74 -5.38 -0.56 24.33
CA LEU A 74 -5.86 0.76 24.76
C LEU A 74 -7.07 1.25 23.94
N GLU A 75 -6.99 1.21 22.60
CA GLU A 75 -8.07 1.64 21.71
C GLU A 75 -8.11 0.78 20.44
N ILE A 76 -9.31 0.56 19.90
CA ILE A 76 -9.57 -0.01 18.58
C ILE A 76 -10.22 1.05 17.68
N ARG A 77 -9.70 1.29 16.47
CA ARG A 77 -10.31 2.22 15.49
C ARG A 77 -10.41 1.60 14.11
N VAL A 78 -11.61 1.52 13.54
CA VAL A 78 -11.79 1.13 12.14
C VAL A 78 -11.56 2.35 11.25
N ILE A 79 -10.45 2.35 10.50
CA ILE A 79 -10.00 3.51 9.71
C ILE A 79 -10.36 3.43 8.22
N ARG A 80 -10.62 2.23 7.69
CA ARG A 80 -10.98 2.05 6.27
C ARG A 80 -11.78 0.78 6.07
N TYR A 81 -12.92 0.90 5.40
CA TYR A 81 -13.79 -0.23 5.08
C TYR A 81 -14.24 -0.17 3.62
N LYS A 82 -14.30 -1.33 2.97
CA LYS A 82 -15.00 -1.57 1.71
C LYS A 82 -15.83 -2.85 1.91
N PRO A 83 -17.18 -2.75 1.99
CA PRO A 83 -18.07 -3.88 2.26
C PRO A 83 -17.76 -5.11 1.41
N GLY A 84 -17.72 -6.28 2.05
CA GLY A 84 -17.45 -7.56 1.41
C GLY A 84 -16.12 -7.66 0.66
N ARG A 85 -15.15 -6.79 0.96
CA ARG A 85 -13.85 -6.74 0.26
C ARG A 85 -12.66 -6.59 1.20
N ARG A 86 -12.58 -5.50 1.97
CA ARG A 86 -11.41 -5.23 2.84
C ARG A 86 -11.71 -4.27 3.99
N CYS A 87 -11.03 -4.48 5.10
CA CYS A 87 -11.06 -3.63 6.29
C CYS A 87 -9.64 -3.35 6.79
N LEU A 88 -9.41 -2.15 7.31
CA LEU A 88 -8.22 -1.74 8.06
C LEU A 88 -8.65 -1.28 9.45
N VAL A 89 -8.04 -1.86 10.48
CA VAL A 89 -8.29 -1.57 11.89
C VAL A 89 -6.96 -1.15 12.52
N GLU A 90 -6.97 -0.07 13.31
CA GLU A 90 -5.87 0.31 14.18
C GLU A 90 -6.10 -0.22 15.59
N TYR A 91 -5.03 -0.67 16.23
CA TYR A 91 -5.00 -1.06 17.63
C TYR A 91 -3.91 -0.28 18.32
N ASP A 92 -4.27 0.62 19.23
CA ASP A 92 -3.27 1.23 20.11
C ASP A 92 -3.01 0.27 21.27
N ILE A 93 -1.73 -0.02 21.49
CA ILE A 93 -1.25 -0.89 22.53
C ILE A 93 -0.20 -0.19 23.38
N GLU A 94 -0.04 -0.70 24.59
CA GLU A 94 1.04 -0.36 25.52
C GLU A 94 1.88 -1.62 25.75
N CYS A 95 3.19 -1.52 25.54
CA CYS A 95 4.15 -2.62 25.62
C CYS A 95 5.48 -2.13 26.18
N LEU A 96 6.30 -3.03 26.74
CA LEU A 96 7.67 -2.67 27.10
C LEU A 96 8.55 -2.66 25.84
N ASN A 97 9.38 -1.66 25.67
CA ASN A 97 10.42 -1.66 24.65
C ASN A 97 11.59 -2.60 25.03
N SER A 98 12.60 -2.70 24.18
CA SER A 98 13.80 -3.53 24.41
C SER A 98 14.63 -3.12 25.64
N GLU A 99 14.43 -1.91 26.17
CA GLU A 99 15.12 -1.36 27.34
C GLU A 99 14.27 -1.52 28.63
N GLY A 100 13.06 -2.07 28.53
CA GLY A 100 12.15 -2.25 29.65
C GLY A 100 11.31 -1.01 30.01
N PHE A 101 11.31 0.02 29.17
CA PHE A 101 10.43 1.19 29.33
C PHE A 101 9.08 0.99 28.67
N LEU A 102 8.03 1.55 29.27
CA LEU A 102 6.67 1.52 28.74
C LEU A 102 6.56 2.41 27.48
N GLU A 103 6.24 1.81 26.34
CA GLU A 103 6.03 2.46 25.04
C GLU A 103 4.58 2.27 24.59
N GLN A 104 3.97 3.30 24.01
CA GLN A 104 2.73 3.16 23.24
C GLN A 104 3.02 2.98 21.75
N ALA A 105 2.40 1.98 21.13
CA ALA A 105 2.54 1.69 19.71
C ALA A 105 1.17 1.46 19.07
N THR A 106 0.98 1.94 17.85
CA THR A 106 -0.20 1.60 17.04
C THR A 106 0.12 0.46 16.09
N LEU A 107 -0.73 -0.56 16.06
CA LEU A 107 -0.68 -1.67 15.10
C LEU A 107 -1.76 -1.49 14.04
N ILE A 108 -1.49 -1.90 12.80
CA ILE A 108 -2.46 -1.99 11.71
C ILE A 108 -2.81 -3.46 11.46
N GLY A 109 -4.08 -3.80 11.66
CA GLY A 109 -4.68 -5.05 11.22
C GLY A 109 -5.35 -4.89 9.86
N LYS A 110 -4.99 -5.74 8.89
CA LYS A 110 -5.60 -5.77 7.55
C LYS A 110 -6.40 -7.06 7.36
N VAL A 111 -7.67 -6.94 7.02
CA VAL A 111 -8.55 -8.06 6.64
C VAL A 111 -8.97 -7.91 5.19
N ARG A 112 -8.88 -8.99 4.40
CA ARG A 112 -9.22 -8.99 2.96
C ARG A 112 -9.93 -10.29 2.62
N VAL A 113 -11.06 -10.19 1.92
CA VAL A 113 -11.83 -11.36 1.47
C VAL A 113 -10.99 -12.20 0.50
N ARG A 114 -10.96 -13.53 0.71
CA ARG A 114 -10.21 -14.53 -0.09
C ARG A 114 -8.68 -14.35 -0.11
N ARG A 115 -8.09 -13.43 0.65
CA ARG A 115 -6.63 -13.25 0.78
C ARG A 115 -6.21 -13.52 2.22
N TYR A 116 -6.00 -14.79 2.53
CA TYR A 116 -5.73 -15.29 3.89
C TYR A 116 -4.36 -15.97 4.00
N GLY A 117 -3.77 -15.88 5.19
CA GLY A 117 -2.51 -16.54 5.53
C GLY A 117 -1.26 -15.65 5.37
N ASN A 118 -0.10 -16.25 5.59
CA ASN A 118 1.12 -15.53 5.93
C ASN A 118 1.91 -14.98 4.72
N ALA A 119 1.30 -14.88 3.54
CA ALA A 119 2.00 -14.46 2.32
C ALA A 119 2.51 -13.02 2.42
N ASP A 120 1.62 -12.08 2.73
CA ASP A 120 1.93 -10.65 2.85
C ASP A 120 2.92 -10.40 4.01
N THR A 121 2.74 -11.10 5.14
CA THR A 121 3.67 -11.08 6.28
C THR A 121 5.07 -11.58 5.91
N ARG A 122 5.19 -12.71 5.19
CA ARG A 122 6.48 -13.25 4.75
C ARG A 122 7.18 -12.31 3.77
N LEU A 123 6.41 -11.66 2.88
CA LEU A 123 6.95 -10.70 1.92
C LEU A 123 7.58 -9.49 2.61
N LEU A 124 6.87 -8.89 3.57
CA LEU A 124 7.41 -7.79 4.38
C LEU A 124 8.63 -8.23 5.22
N LYS A 125 8.61 -9.43 5.81
CA LYS A 125 9.79 -9.97 6.52
C LYS A 125 10.99 -10.18 5.59
N ALA A 126 10.77 -10.60 4.35
CA ALA A 126 11.83 -10.72 3.35
C ALA A 126 12.41 -9.36 2.96
N PHE A 127 11.59 -8.31 2.83
CA PHE A 127 12.09 -6.93 2.67
C PHE A 127 12.88 -6.45 3.87
N TRP A 128 12.45 -6.73 5.10
CA TRP A 128 13.23 -6.42 6.30
C TRP A 128 14.60 -7.08 6.29
N MET A 129 14.68 -8.35 5.88
CA MET A 129 15.96 -9.05 5.69
C MET A 129 16.80 -8.50 4.51
N ALA A 130 16.18 -7.78 3.58
CA ALA A 130 16.80 -7.17 2.40
C ALA A 130 17.12 -5.67 2.59
N GLY A 131 17.23 -5.18 3.83
CA GLY A 131 17.69 -3.81 4.13
C GLY A 131 16.59 -2.76 4.30
N PHE A 132 15.32 -3.15 4.45
CA PHE A 132 14.18 -2.22 4.60
C PHE A 132 13.66 -2.10 6.04
N GLN A 133 14.52 -2.31 7.04
CA GLN A 133 14.21 -2.09 8.46
C GLN A 133 13.92 -0.60 8.75
N ALA A 134 13.28 -0.34 9.89
CA ALA A 134 12.90 1.01 10.31
C ALA A 134 14.09 1.97 10.50
N ASP A 135 15.27 1.42 10.77
CA ASP A 135 16.55 2.10 11.03
C ASP A 135 17.50 2.10 9.81
N SER A 136 17.04 1.75 8.60
CA SER A 136 17.90 1.67 7.41
C SER A 136 18.67 2.98 7.15
N GLU A 137 19.96 2.84 6.79
CA GLU A 137 20.91 3.95 6.61
C GLU A 137 20.52 4.92 5.49
N ASP A 138 19.88 4.41 4.43
CA ASP A 138 19.35 5.18 3.30
C ASP A 138 17.99 5.85 3.59
N GLU A 139 17.43 5.61 4.78
CA GLU A 139 16.11 6.05 5.22
C GLU A 139 14.95 5.58 4.32
N ILE A 140 15.08 4.39 3.71
CA ILE A 140 14.02 3.74 2.89
C ILE A 140 13.60 2.40 3.53
N ALA A 141 12.42 2.37 4.14
CA ALA A 141 11.91 1.25 4.92
C ALA A 141 10.60 0.65 4.35
N VAL A 142 10.17 -0.47 4.94
CA VAL A 142 8.79 -0.99 4.84
C VAL A 142 8.24 -1.25 6.25
N PRO A 143 6.90 -1.30 6.47
CA PRO A 143 6.35 -1.51 7.80
C PRO A 143 6.77 -2.85 8.42
N GLU A 144 7.02 -2.86 9.73
CA GLU A 144 7.36 -4.05 10.50
C GLU A 144 6.21 -5.06 10.46
N ALA A 145 6.49 -6.29 10.01
CA ALA A 145 5.48 -7.35 9.90
C ALA A 145 5.40 -8.23 11.16
N LEU A 146 4.38 -7.98 11.97
CA LEU A 146 4.22 -8.58 13.30
C LEU A 146 3.63 -10.01 13.25
N GLY A 147 2.90 -10.35 12.18
CA GLY A 147 2.38 -11.70 12.02
C GLY A 147 1.01 -11.75 11.35
N THR A 148 0.23 -12.75 11.74
CA THR A 148 -1.18 -12.90 11.41
C THR A 148 -1.96 -13.34 12.64
N LEU A 149 -3.14 -12.76 12.85
CA LEU A 149 -4.11 -13.24 13.84
C LEU A 149 -5.09 -14.15 13.11
N SER A 150 -4.88 -15.46 13.22
CA SER A 150 -5.64 -16.46 12.46
C SER A 150 -7.13 -16.47 12.83
N ALA A 151 -7.46 -16.16 14.09
CA ALA A 151 -8.83 -16.01 14.55
C ALA A 151 -9.60 -14.90 13.80
N PHE A 152 -8.89 -13.86 13.36
CA PHE A 152 -9.49 -12.71 12.66
C PHE A 152 -9.29 -12.75 11.14
N GLN A 153 -8.59 -13.77 10.62
CA GLN A 153 -8.13 -13.82 9.22
C GLN A 153 -7.35 -12.56 8.79
N MET A 154 -6.54 -12.03 9.71
CA MET A 154 -5.94 -10.70 9.66
C MET A 154 -4.41 -10.77 9.61
N CYS A 155 -3.76 -9.94 8.79
CA CYS A 155 -2.32 -9.70 8.89
C CYS A 155 -2.04 -8.43 9.73
N MET A 156 -0.97 -8.48 10.52
CA MET A 156 -0.59 -7.44 11.48
C MET A 156 0.75 -6.81 11.09
N GLN A 157 0.83 -5.50 11.17
CA GLN A 157 2.06 -4.73 11.01
C GLN A 157 2.10 -3.54 11.99
N ARG A 158 3.28 -3.01 12.32
CA ARG A 158 3.40 -1.73 13.04
C ARG A 158 2.89 -0.58 12.14
N LYS A 159 2.22 0.41 12.72
CA LYS A 159 1.89 1.68 12.04
C LYS A 159 3.18 2.49 11.91
N VAL A 160 3.34 3.21 10.80
CA VAL A 160 4.44 4.14 10.61
C VAL A 160 3.96 5.59 10.73
N PRO A 161 4.79 6.51 11.24
CA PRO A 161 4.49 7.95 11.27
C PRO A 161 4.54 8.54 9.85
N GLY A 162 4.16 9.82 9.74
CA GLY A 162 4.25 10.59 8.50
C GLY A 162 2.93 10.71 7.71
N CYS A 163 3.04 11.21 6.48
CA CYS A 163 1.91 11.43 5.58
C CYS A 163 2.20 10.88 4.16
N VAL A 164 1.16 10.60 3.37
CA VAL A 164 1.33 10.11 2.00
C VAL A 164 1.90 11.18 1.08
N THR A 165 2.82 10.81 0.18
CA THR A 165 3.49 11.73 -0.75
C THR A 165 2.51 12.56 -1.58
N THR A 166 1.33 12.02 -1.90
CA THR A 166 0.24 12.71 -2.63
C THR A 166 -0.05 14.12 -2.11
N ALA A 167 0.05 14.36 -0.79
CA ALA A 167 -0.17 15.66 -0.17
C ALA A 167 0.98 16.67 -0.35
N LEU A 168 2.18 16.20 -0.71
CA LEU A 168 3.42 16.98 -0.73
C LEU A 168 3.88 17.36 -2.15
N LEU A 169 3.42 16.66 -3.19
CA LEU A 169 3.89 16.82 -4.58
C LEU A 169 3.80 18.24 -5.15
N LEU A 170 2.83 19.05 -4.70
CA LEU A 170 2.67 20.44 -5.14
C LEU A 170 3.64 21.42 -4.47
N ASN A 171 4.22 21.09 -3.30
CA ASN A 171 5.07 22.02 -2.57
C ASN A 171 6.53 21.95 -3.12
N PRO A 172 7.08 23.06 -3.66
CA PRO A 172 8.44 23.11 -4.20
C PRO A 172 9.55 22.72 -3.20
N GLU A 173 9.32 22.86 -1.90
CA GLU A 173 10.27 22.45 -0.84
C GLU A 173 10.53 20.94 -0.86
N TYR A 174 9.58 20.14 -1.34
CA TYR A 174 9.63 18.68 -1.37
C TYR A 174 10.13 18.13 -2.71
N LYS A 175 10.75 18.94 -3.59
CA LYS A 175 11.37 18.47 -4.84
C LYS A 175 12.37 17.34 -4.65
N TRP A 176 13.02 17.25 -3.49
CA TRP A 176 13.92 16.15 -3.13
C TRP A 176 13.22 14.77 -3.09
N LEU A 177 11.89 14.72 -2.90
CA LEU A 177 11.12 13.48 -2.95
C LEU A 177 11.21 12.79 -4.32
N ALA A 178 11.26 13.55 -5.42
CA ALA A 178 11.39 12.97 -6.76
C ALA A 178 12.64 12.08 -6.86
N ILE A 179 13.76 12.57 -6.33
CA ILE A 179 15.04 11.87 -6.27
C ILE A 179 14.94 10.67 -5.33
N LYS A 180 14.44 10.85 -4.10
CA LYS A 180 14.42 9.79 -3.09
C LYS A 180 13.41 8.67 -3.40
N ILE A 181 12.32 8.96 -4.11
CA ILE A 181 11.34 7.96 -4.55
C ILE A 181 11.90 7.13 -5.71
N ALA A 182 12.66 7.74 -6.64
CA ALA A 182 13.43 6.99 -7.63
C ALA A 182 14.47 6.06 -6.98
N GLU A 183 15.16 6.53 -5.94
CA GLU A 183 16.09 5.70 -5.15
C GLU A 183 15.37 4.56 -4.42
N ALA A 184 14.20 4.80 -3.85
CA ALA A 184 13.39 3.78 -3.18
C ALA A 184 12.88 2.69 -4.15
N ALA A 185 12.44 3.08 -5.34
CA ALA A 185 12.09 2.13 -6.41
C ALA A 185 13.31 1.31 -6.86
N HIS A 186 14.47 1.96 -7.08
CA HIS A 186 15.69 1.26 -7.46
C HIS A 186 16.17 0.28 -6.38
N LYS A 187 16.10 0.67 -5.10
CA LYS A 187 16.37 -0.21 -3.95
C LYS A 187 15.43 -1.41 -3.94
N LEU A 188 14.12 -1.19 -4.17
CA LEU A 188 13.12 -2.25 -4.27
C LEU A 188 13.48 -3.25 -5.39
N HIS A 189 13.82 -2.76 -6.58
CA HIS A 189 14.16 -3.59 -7.73
C HIS A 189 15.43 -4.44 -7.50
N ARG A 190 16.35 -3.97 -6.64
CA ARG A 190 17.60 -4.66 -6.26
C ARG A 190 17.49 -5.51 -5.01
N SER A 191 16.35 -5.52 -4.33
CA SER A 191 16.13 -6.27 -3.08
C SER A 191 16.25 -7.79 -3.22
N ASN A 192 16.12 -8.32 -4.44
CA ASN A 192 16.08 -9.75 -4.76
C ASN A 192 15.06 -10.58 -3.95
N VAL A 193 14.02 -9.93 -3.42
CA VAL A 193 12.98 -10.60 -2.63
C VAL A 193 12.16 -11.54 -3.54
N PRO A 194 12.11 -12.85 -3.24
CA PRO A 194 11.62 -13.85 -4.18
C PRO A 194 10.10 -13.81 -4.34
N THR A 195 9.63 -13.88 -5.59
CA THR A 195 8.21 -14.02 -5.94
C THR A 195 8.05 -14.94 -7.15
N LYS A 196 6.92 -15.67 -7.21
CA LYS A 196 6.53 -16.51 -8.36
C LYS A 196 5.59 -15.80 -9.32
N ARG A 197 5.12 -14.60 -8.96
CA ARG A 197 4.21 -13.80 -9.79
C ARG A 197 5.05 -13.07 -10.82
N VAL A 198 4.56 -13.00 -12.05
CA VAL A 198 5.18 -12.25 -13.15
C VAL A 198 4.13 -11.37 -13.78
N HIS A 199 4.55 -10.23 -14.32
CA HIS A 199 3.67 -9.26 -14.97
C HIS A 199 4.43 -8.57 -16.12
N PHE A 200 3.84 -8.58 -17.31
CA PHE A 200 4.45 -8.11 -18.55
C PHE A 200 3.61 -7.02 -19.24
N MET A 201 4.16 -6.43 -20.30
CA MET A 201 3.48 -5.43 -21.15
C MET A 201 2.10 -5.90 -21.63
N GLN A 202 1.99 -7.17 -22.04
CA GLN A 202 0.73 -7.76 -22.52
C GLN A 202 -0.33 -7.86 -21.40
N ASP A 203 0.07 -7.89 -20.13
CA ASP A 203 -0.86 -7.88 -19.00
C ASP A 203 -1.43 -6.47 -18.75
N GLU A 204 -0.62 -5.41 -18.92
CA GLU A 204 -1.10 -4.02 -18.90
C GLU A 204 -2.06 -3.74 -20.08
N LEU A 205 -1.68 -4.11 -21.31
CA LEU A 205 -2.55 -3.95 -22.47
C LEU A 205 -3.88 -4.70 -22.30
N ARG A 206 -3.87 -5.91 -21.74
CA ARG A 206 -5.09 -6.67 -21.45
C ARG A 206 -6.01 -5.96 -20.46
N ILE A 207 -5.45 -5.29 -19.44
CA ILE A 207 -6.22 -4.46 -18.50
C ILE A 207 -6.87 -3.29 -19.24
N LEU A 208 -6.15 -2.63 -20.16
CA LEU A 208 -6.73 -1.54 -20.97
C LEU A 208 -7.89 -2.04 -21.84
N HIS A 209 -7.69 -3.13 -22.58
CA HIS A 209 -8.73 -3.74 -23.42
C HIS A 209 -9.94 -4.26 -22.62
N GLU A 210 -9.76 -4.69 -21.37
CA GLU A 210 -10.89 -5.07 -20.52
C GLU A 210 -11.73 -3.86 -20.09
N HIS A 211 -11.09 -2.71 -19.83
CA HIS A 211 -11.72 -1.58 -19.14
C HIS A 211 -12.15 -0.43 -20.04
N LEU A 212 -11.31 0.01 -20.99
CA LEU A 212 -11.60 1.17 -21.83
C LEU A 212 -12.88 1.01 -22.69
N PRO A 213 -13.19 -0.16 -23.28
CA PRO A 213 -14.45 -0.34 -24.01
C PRO A 213 -15.72 -0.16 -23.15
N LYS A 214 -15.61 -0.25 -21.82
CA LYS A 214 -16.73 0.05 -20.90
C LYS A 214 -17.08 1.54 -20.95
N VAL A 215 -16.11 2.44 -21.11
CA VAL A 215 -16.33 3.90 -21.25
C VAL A 215 -17.14 4.20 -22.52
N GLY A 216 -16.76 3.62 -23.66
CA GLY A 216 -17.45 3.84 -24.93
C GLY A 216 -18.92 3.39 -24.94
N ARG A 217 -19.29 2.40 -24.11
CA ARG A 217 -20.68 1.96 -23.94
C ARG A 217 -21.56 2.97 -23.21
N TYR A 218 -20.98 3.75 -22.29
CA TYR A 218 -21.70 4.83 -21.57
C TYR A 218 -21.63 6.17 -22.30
N HIS A 219 -20.56 6.39 -23.07
CA HIS A 219 -20.35 7.60 -23.86
C HIS A 219 -20.06 7.22 -25.32
N GLU A 220 -21.12 6.92 -26.08
CA GLU A 220 -21.04 6.38 -27.44
C GLU A 220 -20.12 7.21 -28.35
N HIS A 221 -20.22 8.54 -28.27
CA HIS A 221 -19.42 9.52 -29.01
C HIS A 221 -17.90 9.44 -28.76
N TRP A 222 -17.44 8.78 -27.68
CA TRP A 222 -16.02 8.52 -27.43
C TRP A 222 -15.53 7.18 -27.97
N SER A 223 -16.42 6.27 -28.39
CA SER A 223 -16.06 4.91 -28.84
C SER A 223 -15.01 4.88 -29.96
N GLY A 224 -15.09 5.83 -30.90
CA GLY A 224 -14.10 5.96 -31.98
C GLY A 224 -12.72 6.45 -31.50
N ARG A 225 -12.67 7.36 -30.53
CA ARG A 225 -11.41 7.83 -29.91
C ARG A 225 -10.77 6.71 -29.10
N ILE A 226 -11.56 6.05 -28.25
CA ILE A 226 -11.12 4.93 -27.40
C ILE A 226 -10.50 3.81 -28.24
N ARG A 227 -11.11 3.44 -29.38
CA ARG A 227 -10.55 2.42 -30.27
C ARG A 227 -9.16 2.81 -30.78
N ARG A 228 -9.00 4.02 -31.33
CA ARG A 228 -7.70 4.52 -31.81
C ARG A 228 -6.64 4.59 -30.71
N ILE A 229 -7.04 4.94 -29.49
CA ILE A 229 -6.16 4.96 -28.31
C ILE A 229 -5.69 3.54 -27.96
N LEU A 230 -6.58 2.53 -28.00
CA LEU A 230 -6.20 1.13 -27.79
C LEU A 230 -5.31 0.59 -28.92
N ASP A 231 -5.65 0.83 -30.18
CA ASP A 231 -4.86 0.39 -31.34
C ASP A 231 -3.42 0.98 -31.27
N ALA A 232 -3.29 2.26 -30.89
CA ALA A 232 -2.00 2.91 -30.71
C ALA A 232 -1.27 2.47 -29.43
N ALA A 233 -1.98 2.07 -28.37
CA ALA A 233 -1.38 1.47 -27.17
C ALA A 233 -0.77 0.10 -27.47
N ASP A 234 -1.42 -0.72 -28.30
CA ASP A 234 -0.88 -2.01 -28.74
C ASP A 234 0.38 -1.83 -29.59
N CYS A 235 0.39 -0.83 -30.48
CA CYS A 235 1.60 -0.43 -31.22
C CYS A 235 2.72 0.04 -30.29
N LEU A 236 2.42 0.88 -29.30
CA LEU A 236 3.38 1.36 -28.29
C LEU A 236 3.98 0.21 -27.47
N GLY A 237 3.13 -0.70 -26.98
CA GLY A 237 3.57 -1.86 -26.21
C GLY A 237 4.39 -2.85 -27.05
N SER A 238 4.08 -3.00 -28.34
CA SER A 238 4.86 -3.82 -29.28
C SER A 238 6.22 -3.19 -29.64
N ALA A 239 6.32 -1.85 -29.62
CA ALA A 239 7.57 -1.11 -29.85
C ALA A 239 8.43 -0.97 -28.58
N THR A 240 7.91 -1.29 -27.40
CA THR A 240 8.67 -1.24 -26.15
C THR A 240 9.66 -2.41 -26.09
N PRO A 241 10.97 -2.18 -25.83
CA PRO A 241 11.95 -3.26 -25.68
C PRO A 241 11.59 -4.25 -24.59
N VAL A 242 11.94 -5.53 -24.79
CA VAL A 242 11.78 -6.57 -23.76
C VAL A 242 12.71 -6.28 -22.58
N PRO A 243 12.20 -6.21 -21.34
CA PRO A 243 13.00 -5.82 -20.18
C PRO A 243 13.77 -6.99 -19.58
N THR A 244 14.89 -6.66 -18.92
CA THR A 244 15.43 -7.52 -17.85
C THR A 244 14.51 -7.41 -16.64
N VAL A 245 13.82 -8.50 -16.29
CA VAL A 245 12.85 -8.49 -15.19
C VAL A 245 13.50 -8.39 -13.81
N THR A 246 12.90 -7.58 -12.93
CA THR A 246 13.27 -7.42 -11.52
C THR A 246 12.02 -7.50 -10.64
N GLY A 247 12.18 -7.51 -9.31
CA GLY A 247 11.06 -7.46 -8.38
C GLY A 247 10.47 -6.05 -8.29
N ILE A 248 9.26 -5.85 -8.82
CA ILE A 248 8.58 -4.55 -8.91
C ILE A 248 7.36 -4.47 -7.98
N HIS A 249 7.00 -3.26 -7.54
CA HIS A 249 5.80 -3.01 -6.74
C HIS A 249 4.51 -3.23 -7.54
N ARG A 250 4.57 -2.90 -8.83
CA ARG A 250 3.50 -2.85 -9.83
C ARG A 250 2.42 -1.78 -9.61
N ASP A 251 2.05 -1.50 -8.37
CA ASP A 251 1.09 -0.42 -8.02
C ASP A 251 1.81 0.81 -7.43
N PHE A 252 2.94 1.22 -8.02
CA PHE A 252 3.81 2.24 -7.41
C PHE A 252 3.34 3.66 -7.70
N TYR A 253 2.70 4.32 -6.73
CA TYR A 253 2.26 5.72 -6.85
C TYR A 253 2.24 6.43 -5.49
N ALA A 254 1.96 7.73 -5.48
CA ALA A 254 2.18 8.60 -4.33
C ALA A 254 1.39 8.29 -3.04
N ASP A 255 0.28 7.54 -3.09
CA ASP A 255 -0.40 7.06 -1.86
C ASP A 255 0.36 5.90 -1.19
N GLN A 256 1.20 5.18 -1.95
CA GLN A 256 1.93 3.99 -1.51
C GLN A 256 3.32 4.32 -0.95
N VAL A 257 3.62 5.61 -0.81
CA VAL A 257 4.84 6.15 -0.19
C VAL A 257 4.42 7.07 0.96
N ILE A 258 4.81 6.71 2.19
CA ILE A 258 4.65 7.55 3.37
C ILE A 258 5.97 8.27 3.64
N VAL A 259 5.92 9.57 3.89
CA VAL A 259 7.05 10.44 4.20
C VAL A 259 6.95 10.86 5.67
N ASP A 260 8.01 10.56 6.44
CA ASP A 260 8.23 11.13 7.77
C ASP A 260 9.61 11.78 7.82
N ASN A 261 9.65 13.10 7.95
CA ASN A 261 10.86 13.91 7.79
C ASN A 261 11.60 13.59 6.46
N ARG A 262 12.73 12.89 6.52
CA ARG A 262 13.50 12.42 5.35
C ARG A 262 13.30 10.93 5.02
N ARG A 263 12.64 10.17 5.90
CA ARG A 263 12.43 8.73 5.76
C ARG A 263 11.23 8.45 4.85
N LEU A 264 11.41 7.52 3.92
CA LEU A 264 10.34 6.96 3.10
C LEU A 264 9.97 5.58 3.61
N THR A 265 8.68 5.33 3.79
CA THR A 265 8.14 3.97 3.99
C THR A 265 7.29 3.58 2.80
N LEU A 266 7.66 2.49 2.13
CA LEU A 266 6.87 1.91 1.04
C LEU A 266 5.79 0.97 1.60
N ILE A 267 4.57 1.05 1.08
CA ILE A 267 3.42 0.27 1.56
C ILE A 267 2.63 -0.40 0.43
N ASP A 268 1.82 -1.40 0.79
CA ASP A 268 0.86 -2.09 -0.09
C ASP A 268 1.48 -2.87 -1.28
N PHE A 269 2.48 -3.70 -0.96
CA PHE A 269 3.10 -4.72 -1.84
C PHE A 269 2.14 -5.84 -2.34
N ASP A 270 0.84 -5.56 -2.38
CA ASP A 270 -0.23 -6.48 -2.72
C ASP A 270 -0.10 -7.06 -4.12
N LEU A 271 0.50 -6.30 -5.05
CA LEU A 271 0.72 -6.67 -6.44
C LEU A 271 2.17 -7.08 -6.76
N TYR A 272 3.07 -7.11 -5.77
CA TYR A 272 4.51 -7.40 -5.96
C TYR A 272 4.75 -8.67 -6.79
N CYS A 273 5.54 -8.52 -7.84
CA CYS A 273 5.81 -9.51 -8.88
C CYS A 273 7.16 -9.24 -9.57
N LEU A 274 7.63 -10.19 -10.38
CA LEU A 274 8.66 -9.92 -11.37
C LEU A 274 8.06 -9.14 -12.54
N GLY A 275 8.77 -8.15 -13.07
CA GLY A 275 8.32 -7.35 -14.21
C GLY A 275 9.35 -6.31 -14.65
N ASP A 276 8.92 -5.38 -15.50
CA ASP A 276 9.76 -4.28 -16.00
C ASP A 276 10.02 -3.23 -14.92
N PRO A 277 11.28 -2.91 -14.55
CA PRO A 277 11.56 -1.86 -13.56
C PRO A 277 11.03 -0.47 -13.98
N GLY A 278 10.90 -0.20 -15.27
CA GLY A 278 10.32 1.04 -15.78
C GLY A 278 8.81 1.17 -15.54
N LEU A 279 8.11 0.07 -15.20
CA LEU A 279 6.68 0.09 -14.88
C LEU A 279 6.40 0.91 -13.62
N ASP A 280 7.12 0.67 -12.53
CA ASP A 280 6.89 1.38 -11.26
C ASP A 280 7.04 2.90 -11.43
N ILE A 281 8.10 3.34 -12.11
CA ILE A 281 8.37 4.76 -12.36
C ILE A 281 7.38 5.35 -13.36
N GLY A 282 7.08 4.61 -14.44
CA GLY A 282 6.09 5.04 -15.43
C GLY A 282 4.70 5.22 -14.82
N ASN A 283 4.29 4.27 -13.97
CA ASN A 283 3.06 4.31 -13.17
C ASN A 283 3.04 5.53 -12.24
N PHE A 284 4.12 5.75 -11.48
CA PHE A 284 4.20 6.90 -10.57
C PHE A 284 4.04 8.22 -11.33
N ILE A 285 4.79 8.42 -12.42
CA ILE A 285 4.71 9.64 -13.24
C ILE A 285 3.30 9.81 -13.85
N GLY A 286 2.68 8.74 -14.36
CA GLY A 286 1.31 8.84 -14.90
C GLY A 286 0.26 9.24 -13.85
N HIS A 287 0.47 8.87 -12.59
CA HIS A 287 -0.33 9.35 -11.45
C HIS A 287 -0.02 10.81 -11.07
N VAL A 288 1.24 11.24 -11.15
CA VAL A 288 1.64 12.65 -10.93
C VAL A 288 0.98 13.55 -11.98
N THR A 289 1.01 13.17 -13.26
CA THR A 289 0.35 13.91 -14.35
C THR A 289 -1.18 13.97 -14.17
N GLU A 290 -1.85 12.87 -13.80
CA GLU A 290 -3.30 12.87 -13.49
C GLU A 290 -3.62 13.79 -12.31
N GLN A 291 -2.81 13.74 -11.26
CA GLN A 291 -3.00 14.61 -10.10
C GLN A 291 -2.79 16.07 -10.48
N SER A 292 -1.74 16.39 -11.23
CA SER A 292 -1.44 17.74 -11.71
C SER A 292 -2.64 18.34 -12.47
N LEU A 293 -3.20 17.59 -13.41
CA LEU A 293 -4.42 17.97 -14.13
C LEU A 293 -5.60 18.18 -13.18
N ARG A 294 -5.89 17.20 -12.30
CA ARG A 294 -7.05 17.22 -11.41
C ARG A 294 -6.99 18.29 -10.32
N THR A 295 -5.81 18.66 -9.82
CA THR A 295 -5.65 19.64 -8.75
C THR A 295 -5.32 21.05 -9.24
N CYS A 296 -4.81 21.20 -10.46
CA CYS A 296 -4.34 22.50 -10.97
C CYS A 296 -4.90 22.90 -12.34
N GLY A 297 -5.67 22.02 -13.01
CA GLY A 297 -6.17 22.25 -14.37
C GLY A 297 -5.08 22.19 -15.45
N ASP A 298 -3.86 21.77 -15.10
CA ASP A 298 -2.69 21.72 -16.00
C ASP A 298 -1.89 20.43 -15.74
N PRO A 299 -1.78 19.51 -16.72
CA PRO A 299 -1.01 18.28 -16.57
C PRO A 299 0.50 18.53 -16.45
N ASN A 300 1.00 19.71 -16.85
CA ASN A 300 2.42 20.05 -16.80
C ASN A 300 2.85 20.73 -15.50
N LYS A 301 1.92 21.07 -14.58
CA LYS A 301 2.24 21.83 -13.37
C LYS A 301 3.28 21.14 -12.48
N MET A 302 3.27 19.80 -12.46
CA MET A 302 4.23 18.96 -11.74
C MET A 302 5.40 18.45 -12.59
N ARG A 303 5.52 18.84 -13.86
CA ARG A 303 6.49 18.26 -14.82
C ARG A 303 7.95 18.24 -14.34
N GLY A 304 8.40 19.26 -13.62
CA GLY A 304 9.75 19.29 -13.03
C GLY A 304 10.01 18.20 -11.98
N PHE A 305 8.97 17.72 -11.28
CA PHE A 305 9.05 16.55 -10.40
C PHE A 305 9.19 15.26 -11.22
N GLU A 306 8.37 15.12 -12.27
CA GLU A 306 8.36 13.96 -13.17
C GLU A 306 9.72 13.77 -13.86
N GLU A 307 10.28 14.85 -14.39
CA GLU A 307 11.60 14.87 -15.04
C GLU A 307 12.72 14.52 -14.04
N LEU A 308 12.75 15.13 -12.86
CA LEU A 308 13.74 14.81 -11.82
C LEU A 308 13.69 13.34 -11.38
N MET A 309 12.49 12.78 -11.22
CA MET A 309 12.29 11.38 -10.85
C MET A 309 12.75 10.43 -11.97
N ALA A 310 12.37 10.72 -13.22
CA ALA A 310 12.76 9.93 -14.38
C ALA A 310 14.28 9.95 -14.58
N GLU A 311 14.92 11.12 -14.60
CA GLU A 311 16.37 11.23 -14.78
C GLU A 311 17.14 10.56 -13.63
N ARG A 312 16.69 10.71 -12.37
CA ARG A 312 17.35 10.03 -11.23
C ARG A 312 17.28 8.51 -11.39
N PHE A 313 16.12 7.97 -11.76
CA PHE A 313 15.98 6.53 -11.92
C PHE A 313 16.77 5.99 -13.12
N VAL A 314 16.79 6.71 -14.24
CA VAL A 314 17.61 6.37 -15.41
C VAL A 314 19.10 6.39 -15.07
N ALA A 315 19.57 7.39 -14.31
CA ALA A 315 20.96 7.46 -13.86
C ALA A 315 21.37 6.29 -12.94
N LEU A 316 20.42 5.69 -12.21
CA LEU A 316 20.65 4.51 -11.36
C LEU A 316 20.54 3.18 -12.11
N SER A 317 19.64 3.09 -13.10
CA SER A 317 19.24 1.83 -13.74
C SER A 317 19.78 1.66 -15.18
N GLY A 318 20.31 2.71 -15.79
CA GLY A 318 20.83 2.76 -17.16
C GLY A 318 19.80 3.28 -18.18
N GLU A 319 20.30 3.93 -19.25
CA GLU A 319 19.51 4.63 -20.27
C GLU A 319 18.43 3.75 -20.94
N GLN A 320 18.63 2.43 -21.01
CA GLN A 320 17.71 1.48 -21.62
C GLN A 320 16.30 1.46 -20.98
N VAL A 321 16.15 1.83 -19.70
CA VAL A 321 14.81 1.87 -19.05
C VAL A 321 13.98 3.09 -19.45
N ARG A 322 14.58 4.10 -20.10
CA ARG A 322 13.87 5.35 -20.45
C ARG A 322 12.67 5.12 -21.37
N ILE A 323 12.79 4.14 -22.29
CA ILE A 323 11.71 3.80 -23.23
C ILE A 323 10.55 3.12 -22.50
N SER A 324 10.82 2.18 -21.59
CA SER A 324 9.76 1.51 -20.84
C SER A 324 9.05 2.46 -19.89
N ILE A 325 9.77 3.34 -19.18
CA ILE A 325 9.16 4.42 -18.36
C ILE A 325 8.16 5.25 -19.18
N LYS A 326 8.60 5.80 -20.33
CA LYS A 326 7.73 6.61 -21.20
C LYS A 326 6.48 5.86 -21.64
N SER A 327 6.62 4.56 -21.93
CA SER A 327 5.52 3.70 -22.37
C SER A 327 4.53 3.44 -21.23
N TYR A 328 4.99 3.01 -20.05
CA TYR A 328 4.10 2.76 -18.90
C TYR A 328 3.46 4.04 -18.34
N THR A 329 4.10 5.21 -18.44
CA THR A 329 3.43 6.49 -18.17
C THR A 329 2.23 6.70 -19.09
N THR A 330 2.40 6.45 -20.39
CA THR A 330 1.30 6.58 -21.36
C THR A 330 0.20 5.55 -21.10
N LEU A 331 0.52 4.28 -20.87
CA LEU A 331 -0.48 3.25 -20.53
C LEU A 331 -1.22 3.57 -19.22
N THR A 332 -0.53 4.16 -18.24
CA THR A 332 -1.14 4.62 -16.98
C THR A 332 -2.12 5.76 -17.21
N LEU A 333 -1.79 6.74 -18.04
CA LEU A 333 -2.71 7.81 -18.43
C LEU A 333 -3.93 7.27 -19.18
N ILE A 334 -3.76 6.29 -20.07
CA ILE A 334 -4.88 5.64 -20.77
C ILE A 334 -5.79 4.92 -19.78
N ARG A 335 -5.24 4.20 -18.80
CA ARG A 335 -6.01 3.59 -17.70
C ARG A 335 -6.76 4.64 -16.87
N HIS A 336 -6.21 5.83 -16.68
CA HIS A 336 -6.88 6.94 -15.99
C HIS A 336 -8.11 7.47 -16.74
N ILE A 337 -8.23 7.32 -18.07
CA ILE A 337 -9.48 7.62 -18.80
C ILE A 337 -10.64 6.75 -18.29
N TYR A 338 -10.39 5.48 -17.98
CA TYR A 338 -11.43 4.64 -17.35
C TYR A 338 -11.62 5.00 -15.87
N LEU A 339 -10.53 5.19 -15.12
CA LEU A 339 -10.64 5.51 -13.69
C LEU A 339 -11.34 6.84 -13.42
N SER A 340 -11.17 7.87 -14.27
CA SER A 340 -11.88 9.13 -14.15
C SER A 340 -13.39 8.92 -14.18
N THR A 341 -13.90 8.05 -15.06
CA THR A 341 -15.34 7.75 -15.16
C THR A 341 -15.95 7.03 -13.95
N LEU A 342 -15.12 6.48 -13.04
CA LEU A 342 -15.60 5.78 -11.84
C LEU A 342 -15.94 6.71 -10.66
N PHE A 343 -15.52 7.98 -10.72
CA PHE A 343 -15.61 8.93 -9.62
C PHE A 343 -16.22 10.26 -10.12
N PRO A 344 -17.39 10.69 -9.62
CA PRO A 344 -18.05 11.92 -10.11
C PRO A 344 -17.15 13.15 -10.08
N GLU A 345 -16.31 13.29 -9.05
CA GLU A 345 -15.34 14.38 -8.89
C GLU A 345 -14.18 14.35 -9.91
N ARG A 346 -14.03 13.26 -10.67
CA ARG A 346 -13.02 13.11 -11.74
C ARG A 346 -13.61 13.13 -13.14
N HIS A 347 -14.94 13.01 -13.29
CA HIS A 347 -15.62 13.04 -14.59
C HIS A 347 -15.17 14.20 -15.52
N PRO A 348 -15.03 15.46 -15.04
CA PRO A 348 -14.68 16.60 -15.90
C PRO A 348 -13.38 16.42 -16.70
N PHE A 349 -12.37 15.78 -16.10
CA PHE A 349 -11.02 15.64 -16.67
C PHE A 349 -10.88 14.50 -17.71
N THR A 350 -11.96 13.75 -17.96
CA THR A 350 -11.91 12.58 -18.87
C THR A 350 -11.57 12.97 -20.30
N THR A 351 -12.06 14.12 -20.78
CA THR A 351 -11.72 14.64 -22.11
C THR A 351 -10.26 15.03 -22.21
N ASP A 352 -9.74 15.75 -21.22
CA ASP A 352 -8.35 16.20 -21.17
C ASP A 352 -7.38 15.00 -21.11
N LEU A 353 -7.70 13.98 -20.32
CA LEU A 353 -6.94 12.72 -20.27
C LEU A 353 -6.89 12.01 -21.63
N MET A 354 -8.00 11.99 -22.39
CA MET A 354 -7.98 11.45 -23.76
C MET A 354 -7.11 12.30 -24.70
N GLU A 355 -7.13 13.63 -24.59
CA GLU A 355 -6.31 14.51 -25.44
C GLU A 355 -4.82 14.37 -25.13
N ILE A 356 -4.44 14.30 -23.86
CA ILE A 356 -3.07 14.00 -23.42
C ILE A 356 -2.62 12.63 -23.97
N CYS A 357 -3.48 11.62 -23.93
CA CYS A 357 -3.16 10.30 -24.49
C CYS A 357 -3.01 10.35 -26.02
N GLU A 358 -3.91 11.02 -26.73
CA GLU A 358 -3.84 11.19 -28.19
C GLU A 358 -2.57 11.93 -28.62
N GLU A 359 -2.16 12.98 -27.91
CA GLU A 359 -0.90 13.71 -28.15
C GLU A 359 0.32 12.81 -27.92
N ARG A 360 0.40 12.12 -26.77
CA ARG A 360 1.51 11.21 -26.44
C ARG A 360 1.64 10.03 -27.40
N LEU A 361 0.53 9.57 -27.95
CA LEU A 361 0.45 8.49 -28.95
C LEU A 361 0.58 9.01 -30.40
N GLN A 362 0.73 10.32 -30.60
CA GLN A 362 0.79 10.96 -31.92
C GLN A 362 -0.42 10.66 -32.83
N ILE A 363 -1.60 10.46 -32.22
CA ILE A 363 -2.85 10.21 -32.95
C ILE A 363 -3.29 11.53 -33.59
N LEU A 364 -3.25 11.58 -34.92
CA LEU A 364 -3.73 12.73 -35.68
C LEU A 364 -5.20 13.03 -35.33
N LYS A 365 -5.47 14.23 -34.81
CA LYS A 365 -6.84 14.75 -34.68
C LYS A 365 -7.43 14.87 -36.08
N ILE A 366 -8.31 13.94 -36.44
CA ILE A 366 -9.16 14.05 -37.62
C ILE A 366 -10.18 15.16 -37.34
N PHE A 367 -9.76 16.41 -37.53
CA PHE A 367 -10.70 17.50 -37.75
C PHE A 367 -11.50 17.14 -38.99
N GLY A 368 -12.80 16.97 -38.83
CA GLY A 368 -13.70 16.83 -39.96
C GLY A 368 -13.55 18.07 -40.83
N ARG A 369 -12.91 17.92 -42.00
CA ARG A 369 -13.07 18.90 -43.08
C ARG A 369 -14.53 18.86 -43.47
N GLY A 370 -15.31 19.77 -42.90
CA GLY A 370 -16.56 20.20 -43.50
C GLY A 370 -16.20 20.71 -44.89
N ILE A 371 -16.48 19.91 -45.90
CA ILE A 371 -16.58 20.37 -47.27
C ILE A 371 -17.93 21.05 -47.36
N LEU A 372 -17.92 22.38 -47.34
CA LEU A 372 -18.76 23.28 -48.16
C LEU A 372 -18.20 24.71 -48.02
#